data_AF-A0AAU9Y2S9-F1
#
_entry.id   AF-A0AAU9Y2S9-F1
#
_cell.length_a   1.000
_cell.length_b   1.000
_cell.length_c   1.000
_cell.angle_alpha   90.00
_cell.angle_beta   90.00
_cell.angle_gamma   90.00
#
_symmetry.space_group_name_H-M   'P 1'
#
loop_
_entity.id
_entity.type
_entity.pdbx_description
1 polymer ?
#
loop_
_entity_poly.entity_id
_entity_poly.type
_entity_poly.pdbx_seq_one_letter_code
_entity_poly.pdbx_strand_id
1 'polypeptide(L)'
;MKNVQFEQTQKAPKSKQRELKRKGMGNKSNASAALSEEDIQVLFEKDLLGSFTAEALLNTIWLNNIIHFKLLGCREHRQMCSRGDVKLFQNFHRAGVPRIQ
;
A
#
# COMPACT_ATOMS: atom_id res chain seq x y z
N MET A 1 35.85 -12.08 23.42
CA MET A 1 35.92 -10.64 23.80
C MET A 1 34.58 -10.00 23.48
N LYS A 2 33.86 -9.45 24.46
CA LYS A 2 32.63 -8.68 24.18
C LYS A 2 33.04 -7.42 23.43
N ASN A 3 32.45 -7.21 22.25
CA ASN A 3 32.81 -6.09 21.39
C ASN A 3 32.09 -4.84 21.92
N VAL A 4 32.67 -4.21 22.96
CA VAL A 4 32.11 -3.06 23.69
C VAL A 4 31.72 -1.92 22.73
N GLN A 5 32.49 -1.76 21.64
CA GLN A 5 32.23 -0.85 20.54
C GLN A 5 30.90 -1.14 19.82
N PHE A 6 30.56 -2.41 19.60
CA PHE A 6 29.30 -2.83 18.98
C PHE A 6 28.09 -2.56 19.90
N GLU A 7 28.21 -2.84 21.21
CA GLU A 7 27.14 -2.54 22.17
C GLU A 7 26.88 -1.03 22.32
N GLN A 8 27.92 -0.21 22.29
CA GLN A 8 27.80 1.25 22.28
C GLN A 8 27.12 1.75 21.00
N THR A 9 27.51 1.20 19.85
CA THR A 9 26.91 1.54 18.55
C THR A 9 25.43 1.16 18.50
N GLN A 10 25.02 0.05 19.10
CA GLN A 10 23.61 -0.36 19.19
C GLN A 10 22.75 0.55 20.10
N LYS A 11 23.37 1.22 21.08
CA LYS A 11 22.66 2.13 22.00
C LYS A 11 22.39 3.50 21.38
N ALA A 12 23.20 3.95 20.42
CA ALA A 12 23.02 5.25 19.75
C ALA A 12 21.66 5.39 19.01
N PRO A 13 21.19 4.41 18.20
CA PRO A 13 19.86 4.44 17.58
C PRO A 13 18.72 4.52 18.61
N LYS A 14 18.83 3.77 19.72
CA LYS A 14 17.82 3.78 20.78
C LYS A 14 17.76 5.12 21.51
N SER A 15 18.92 5.75 21.73
CA SER A 15 19.00 7.09 22.29
C SER A 15 18.33 8.12 21.37
N LYS A 16 18.63 8.05 20.06
CA LYS A 16 18.02 8.93 19.06
C LYS A 16 16.51 8.73 18.95
N GLN A 17 16.03 7.49 18.98
CA GLN A 17 14.60 7.19 18.99
C GLN A 17 13.90 7.77 20.23
N ARG A 18 14.52 7.69 21.42
CA ARG A 18 13.99 8.30 22.65
C ARG A 18 13.96 9.83 22.57
N GLU A 19 14.99 10.45 22.02
CA GLU A 19 15.05 11.88 21.76
C GLU A 19 13.91 12.32 20.82
N LEU A 20 13.71 11.59 19.72
CA LEU A 20 12.62 11.85 18.77
C LEU A 20 11.25 11.68 19.41
N LYS A 21 11.06 10.65 20.25
CA LYS A 21 9.83 10.46 21.05
C LYS A 21 9.59 11.63 22.02
N ARG A 22 10.63 12.10 22.71
CA ARG A 22 10.54 13.28 23.60
C ARG A 22 10.17 14.56 22.84
N LYS A 23 10.64 14.72 21.60
CA LYS A 23 10.28 15.81 20.69
C LYS A 23 8.89 15.65 20.06
N GLY A 24 8.12 14.62 20.42
CA GLY A 24 6.81 14.32 19.84
C GLY A 24 6.84 13.66 18.45
N MET A 25 8.02 13.51 17.85
CA MET A 25 8.22 12.95 16.50
C MET A 25 8.30 11.42 16.45
N GLY A 26 8.31 10.77 17.61
CA GLY A 26 8.47 9.31 17.72
C GLY A 26 7.19 8.56 18.08
N ASN A 27 6.11 9.28 18.38
CA ASN A 27 4.78 8.69 18.51
C ASN A 27 4.09 8.80 17.15
N LYS A 28 3.56 7.68 16.66
CA LYS A 28 2.79 7.57 15.43
C LYS A 28 1.40 8.25 15.56
N SER A 29 1.33 9.46 16.13
CA SER A 29 0.08 10.23 16.21
C SER A 29 -0.48 10.52 14.82
N ASN A 30 0.40 10.63 13.82
CA ASN A 30 0.06 10.88 12.42
C ASN A 30 0.22 9.61 11.57
N ALA A 31 0.11 8.41 12.17
CA ALA A 31 0.07 7.20 11.36
C ALA A 31 -1.17 7.25 10.47
N SER A 32 -0.97 7.02 9.17
CA SER A 32 -2.08 6.85 8.25
C SER A 32 -2.91 5.66 8.73
N ALA A 33 -4.20 5.89 8.96
CA ALA A 33 -5.16 4.81 9.06
C ALA A 33 -5.34 4.19 7.67
N ALA A 34 -5.65 2.89 7.64
CA ALA A 34 -6.16 2.28 6.42
C ALA A 34 -7.58 2.79 6.18
N LEU A 35 -7.95 2.95 4.90
CA LEU A 35 -9.34 3.18 4.51
C LEU A 35 -10.20 2.01 5.00
N SER A 36 -11.31 2.32 5.66
CA SER A 36 -12.30 1.31 6.02
C SER A 36 -13.24 1.02 4.85
N GLU A 37 -14.02 -0.07 4.95
CA GLU A 37 -15.04 -0.38 3.94
C GLU A 37 -16.13 0.71 3.92
N GLU A 38 -16.46 1.25 5.09
CA GLU A 38 -17.42 2.34 5.24
C GLU A 38 -16.93 3.62 4.55
N ASP A 39 -15.63 3.94 4.66
CA ASP A 39 -15.04 5.07 3.95
C ASP A 39 -15.15 4.89 2.43
N ILE A 40 -14.88 3.68 1.92
CA ILE A 40 -14.99 3.36 0.49
C ILE A 40 -16.44 3.49 0.02
N GLN A 41 -17.39 2.98 0.79
CA GLN A 41 -18.82 3.08 0.50
C GLN A 41 -19.27 4.55 0.39
N VAL A 42 -18.83 5.41 1.32
CA VAL A 42 -19.11 6.86 1.25
C VAL A 42 -18.53 7.51 -0.01
N LEU A 43 -17.39 7.05 -0.51
CA LEU A 43 -16.81 7.56 -1.76
C LEU A 43 -17.62 7.16 -3.00
N PHE A 44 -18.21 5.96 -3.00
CA PHE A 44 -19.16 5.54 -4.04
C PHE A 44 -20.46 6.35 -3.99
N GLU A 45 -21.01 6.60 -2.79
CA GLU A 45 -22.23 7.40 -2.60
C GLU A 45 -22.08 8.86 -3.02
N LYS A 46 -20.84 9.39 -2.96
CA LYS A 46 -20.51 10.76 -3.37
C LYS A 46 -20.09 10.89 -4.83
N ASP A 47 -20.24 9.84 -5.64
CA ASP A 47 -19.80 9.78 -7.04
C ASP A 47 -18.31 10.10 -7.23
N LEU A 48 -17.48 9.94 -6.19
CA LEU A 48 -16.02 10.06 -6.27
C LEU A 48 -15.37 8.77 -6.77
N LEU A 49 -16.08 7.65 -6.59
CA LEU A 49 -15.81 6.34 -7.17
C LEU A 49 -17.04 5.88 -7.97
N GLY A 50 -16.86 4.88 -8.82
CA GLY A 50 -17.85 4.38 -9.76
C GLY A 50 -17.59 4.82 -11.19
N SER A 51 -18.62 4.73 -12.03
CA SER A 51 -18.54 4.98 -13.48
C SER A 51 -19.37 6.19 -13.92
N PHE A 52 -19.86 6.99 -12.97
CA PHE A 52 -20.75 8.13 -13.23
C PHE A 52 -20.05 9.27 -13.98
N THR A 53 -18.77 9.50 -13.70
CA THR A 53 -17.94 10.49 -14.41
C THR A 53 -16.61 9.87 -14.83
N ALA A 54 -15.96 10.48 -15.82
CA ALA A 54 -14.62 10.04 -16.24
C ALA A 54 -13.61 10.12 -15.09
N GLU A 55 -13.74 11.12 -14.21
CA GLU A 55 -12.89 11.29 -13.03
C GLU A 55 -13.15 10.18 -11.99
N ALA A 56 -14.42 9.91 -11.66
CA ALA A 56 -14.80 8.83 -10.75
C ALA A 56 -14.29 7.46 -11.24
N LEU A 57 -14.34 7.23 -12.55
CA LEU A 57 -13.84 6.01 -13.17
C LEU A 57 -12.32 5.88 -13.01
N LEU A 58 -11.57 6.96 -13.27
CA LEU A 58 -10.12 6.99 -13.09
C LEU A 58 -9.73 6.78 -11.63
N ASN A 59 -10.44 7.42 -10.69
CA ASN A 59 -10.22 7.26 -9.25
C ASN A 59 -10.48 5.81 -8.79
N THR A 60 -11.49 5.17 -9.37
CA THR A 60 -11.84 3.77 -9.07
C THR A 60 -10.78 2.81 -9.56
N ILE A 61 -10.28 2.98 -10.79
CA ILE A 61 -9.17 2.19 -11.34
C ILE A 61 -7.91 2.40 -10.50
N TRP A 62 -7.64 3.65 -10.10
CA TRP A 62 -6.53 3.97 -9.20
C TRP A 62 -6.63 3.21 -7.89
N LEU A 63 -7.77 3.32 -7.19
CA LEU A 63 -8.00 2.66 -5.91
C LEU A 63 -7.85 1.14 -6.02
N ASN A 64 -8.47 0.52 -7.04
CA ASN A 64 -8.38 -0.92 -7.28
C ASN A 64 -6.94 -1.37 -7.52
N ASN A 65 -6.16 -0.60 -8.27
CA ASN A 65 -4.77 -0.93 -8.53
C ASN A 65 -3.91 -0.84 -7.26
N ILE A 66 -4.14 0.17 -6.41
CA ILE A 66 -3.45 0.31 -5.13
C ILE A 66 -3.79 -0.87 -4.20
N ILE A 67 -5.08 -1.23 -4.07
CA ILE A 67 -5.55 -2.29 -3.17
C ILE A 67 -5.03 -3.67 -3.63
N HIS A 68 -5.22 -4.02 -4.90
CA HIS A 68 -4.96 -5.38 -5.38
C HIS A 68 -3.49 -5.62 -5.75
N PHE A 69 -2.82 -4.65 -6.37
CA PHE A 69 -1.39 -4.77 -6.72
C PHE A 69 -0.44 -4.25 -5.64
N LYS A 70 -0.98 -3.68 -4.54
CA LYS A 70 -0.20 -3.10 -3.44
C LYS A 70 0.82 -2.05 -3.90
N LEU A 71 0.46 -1.30 -4.93
CA LEU A 71 1.29 -0.21 -5.45
C LEU A 71 1.29 0.91 -4.42
N LEU A 72 2.46 1.28 -3.92
CA LEU A 72 2.62 2.27 -2.86
C LEU A 72 3.09 3.58 -3.50
N GLY A 73 2.16 4.27 -4.16
CA GLY A 73 2.32 5.68 -4.47
C GLY A 73 1.92 6.11 -5.88
N CYS A 74 1.75 7.42 -6.05
CA CYS A 74 1.32 8.03 -7.30
C CYS A 74 2.29 7.82 -8.47
N ARG A 75 3.54 7.46 -8.21
CA ARG A 75 4.56 7.22 -9.24
C ARG A 75 4.44 5.82 -9.81
N GLU A 76 4.37 4.80 -8.97
CA GLU A 76 4.26 3.40 -9.42
C GLU A 76 2.97 3.17 -10.21
N HIS A 77 1.85 3.70 -9.72
CA HIS A 77 0.59 3.67 -10.47
C HIS A 77 0.68 4.39 -11.82
N ARG A 78 1.31 5.58 -11.88
CA ARG A 78 1.44 6.34 -13.13
C ARG A 78 2.40 5.69 -14.13
N GLN A 79 3.38 4.95 -13.63
CA GLN A 79 4.35 4.22 -14.45
C GLN A 79 3.82 2.86 -14.91
N MET A 80 2.75 2.36 -14.28
CA MET A 80 2.04 1.18 -14.73
C MET A 80 1.49 1.43 -16.13
N CYS A 81 2.18 0.89 -17.13
CA CYS A 81 1.75 0.96 -18.51
C CYS A 81 0.68 -0.11 -18.68
N SER A 82 -0.60 0.30 -18.66
CA SER A 82 -1.77 -0.58 -18.80
C SER A 82 -1.77 -1.49 -20.05
N ARG A 83 -0.85 -1.27 -20.99
CA ARG A 83 -0.68 -2.04 -22.22
C ARG A 83 0.40 -3.14 -22.15
N GLY A 84 1.31 -3.10 -21.19
CA GLY A 84 2.48 -4.01 -21.15
C GLY A 84 2.63 -4.81 -19.86
N ASP A 85 2.28 -4.20 -18.72
CA ASP A 85 2.54 -4.77 -17.40
C ASP A 85 1.42 -5.70 -16.92
N VAL A 86 0.23 -5.58 -17.50
CA VAL A 86 -0.94 -6.40 -17.16
C VAL A 86 -1.37 -7.22 -18.37
N LYS A 87 -1.38 -8.54 -18.20
CA LYS A 87 -1.93 -9.49 -19.19
C LYS A 87 -3.17 -10.15 -18.61
N LEU A 88 -4.30 -9.96 -19.28
CA LEU A 88 -5.52 -10.66 -18.93
C LEU A 88 -5.45 -12.08 -19.50
N PHE A 89 -5.35 -13.07 -18.61
CA PHE A 89 -5.52 -14.47 -18.99
C PHE A 89 -6.97 -14.86 -18.74
N GLN A 90 -7.74 -14.98 -19.80
CA GLN A 90 -9.12 -15.40 -19.72
C GLN A 90 -9.15 -16.94 -19.74
N ASN A 91 -8.96 -17.62 -18.60
CA ASN A 91 -9.19 -19.07 -18.44
C ASN A 91 -9.09 -19.54 -16.97
N PHE A 92 -10.23 -19.70 -16.28
CA PHE A 92 -10.37 -20.66 -15.16
C PHE A 92 -11.30 -21.81 -15.54
N HIS A 93 -11.10 -22.40 -16.72
CA HIS A 93 -11.53 -23.76 -17.00
C HIS A 93 -10.46 -24.48 -17.84
N ARG A 94 -9.78 -25.43 -17.18
CA ARG A 94 -8.96 -26.55 -17.69
C ARG A 94 -7.95 -26.30 -18.82
N ALA A 95 -6.67 -26.44 -18.50
CA ALA A 95 -5.90 -27.65 -18.82
C ALA A 95 -4.55 -27.64 -18.10
N GLY A 96 -4.29 -28.64 -17.25
CA GLY A 96 -2.91 -29.07 -16.96
C GLY A 96 -2.29 -28.85 -15.58
N VAL A 97 -3.00 -28.35 -14.57
CA VAL A 97 -2.44 -28.31 -13.19
C VAL A 97 -2.93 -29.53 -12.40
N PRO A 98 -2.04 -30.47 -12.02
CA PRO A 98 -2.44 -31.60 -11.18
C PRO A 98 -2.82 -31.10 -9.80
N ARG A 99 -3.95 -31.62 -9.29
CA ARG A 99 -4.40 -31.41 -7.92
C ARG A 99 -3.40 -32.12 -6.99
N ILE A 100 -2.69 -31.37 -6.14
CA ILE A 100 -1.87 -31.95 -5.07
C ILE A 100 -2.86 -32.44 -4.00
N GLN A 101 -2.77 -33.73 -3.64
CA GLN A 101 -3.51 -34.33 -2.52
C GLN A 101 -2.96 -33.85 -1.19
#